data_AF-A0A7J3XST5-F1
#
_entry.id   AF-A0A7J3XST5-F1
#
_cell.length_a   1.000
_cell.length_b   1.000
_cell.length_c   1.000
_cell.angle_alpha   90.00
_cell.angle_beta   90.00
_cell.angle_gamma   90.00
#
_symmetry.space_group_name_H-M   'P 1'
#
loop_
_entity.id
_entity.type
_entity.pdbx_description
1 polymer ?
#
loop_
_entity_poly.entity_id
_entity_poly.type
_entity_poly.pdbx_seq_one_letter_code
_entity_poly.pdbx_strand_id
1 'polypeptide(L)'
;KLFGRVLEGELKRRGKDFKFIYVNCYRERTLFLIAQRMMEVLAPSLPSRGLSPQELLKMIVSLLEEKQVPAILVLDEVHYFVKATGQEALYNLLRVLEGYDESKVKLGLMFISRSKDFVYELDDVVRSSLTRNIVEFEPYTSQQLMAILQERVRLAFREGAVLSEALEVIADNVGVDRGGNGDARLALELLWRAGKIADARGRDYVTPDDVREASSFTHPAIRIEDLKGLLIDEKIILLSIAKELKKGVAYLRMGSLEGKYRGECELWGLKAKKHTQLWKMVKNLEKMGFIATKTATLERGRTTLIGLPTIPAYLLEKEISKLLAEEIGGKDIERRKPTRL
;
A
#
# COMPACT_ATOMS: atom_id res chain seq x y z
N LYS A 1 12.07 13.91 -7.46
CA LYS A 1 12.06 15.40 -7.41
C LYS A 1 12.62 15.99 -6.11
N LEU A 2 12.22 15.54 -4.90
CA LEU A 2 12.79 16.06 -3.64
C LEU A 2 14.30 15.81 -3.54
N PHE A 3 14.73 14.57 -3.78
CA PHE A 3 16.15 14.18 -3.80
C PHE A 3 17.01 15.15 -4.64
N GLY A 4 16.63 15.37 -5.90
CA GLY A 4 17.33 16.29 -6.80
C GLY A 4 17.45 17.72 -6.26
N ARG A 5 16.34 18.29 -5.76
CA ARG A 5 16.35 19.64 -5.17
C ARG A 5 17.26 19.74 -3.94
N VAL A 6 17.26 18.72 -3.08
CA VAL A 6 18.13 18.68 -1.89
C VAL A 6 19.59 18.56 -2.29
N LEU A 7 19.91 17.68 -3.25
CA LEU A 7 21.26 17.45 -3.74
C LEU A 7 21.84 18.70 -4.43
N GLU A 8 21.09 19.29 -5.36
CA GLU A 8 21.48 20.54 -6.03
C GLU A 8 21.68 21.67 -5.02
N GLY A 9 20.76 21.81 -4.05
CA GLY A 9 20.86 22.82 -3.01
C GLY A 9 22.11 22.67 -2.14
N GLU A 10 22.45 21.44 -1.76
CA GLU A 10 23.63 21.16 -0.93
C GLU A 10 24.94 21.36 -1.71
N LEU A 11 25.02 20.95 -2.97
CA LEU A 11 26.20 21.16 -3.81
C LEU A 11 26.42 22.64 -4.12
N LYS A 12 25.35 23.38 -4.37
CA LYS A 12 25.42 24.83 -4.58
C LYS A 12 25.95 25.57 -3.35
N ARG A 13 25.55 25.17 -2.13
CA ARG A 13 26.12 25.72 -0.88
C ARG A 13 27.61 25.47 -0.75
N ARG A 14 28.12 24.39 -1.35
CA ARG A 14 29.55 24.05 -1.38
C ARG A 14 30.29 24.67 -2.58
N GLY A 15 29.65 25.59 -3.32
CA GLY A 15 30.24 26.27 -4.47
C GLY A 15 30.42 25.38 -5.70
N LYS A 16 29.73 24.24 -5.77
CA LYS A 16 29.78 23.32 -6.92
C LYS A 16 28.50 23.42 -7.73
N ASP A 17 28.59 23.70 -9.03
CA ASP A 17 27.44 23.59 -9.92
C ASP A 17 27.18 22.11 -10.24
N PHE A 18 25.90 21.76 -10.33
CA PHE A 18 25.43 20.41 -10.58
C PHE A 18 24.03 20.48 -11.16
N LYS A 19 23.71 19.59 -12.09
CA LYS A 19 22.37 19.53 -12.72
C LYS A 19 21.69 18.21 -12.45
N PHE A 20 20.50 18.28 -11.87
CA PHE A 20 19.62 17.14 -11.68
C PHE A 20 18.53 17.13 -12.75
N ILE A 21 18.60 16.14 -13.65
CA ILE A 21 17.67 16.00 -14.76
C ILE A 21 16.75 14.83 -14.44
N TYR A 22 15.45 15.08 -14.29
CA TYR A 22 14.45 14.04 -14.06
C TYR A 22 13.52 13.92 -15.27
N VAL A 23 13.38 12.69 -15.75
CA VAL A 23 12.48 12.33 -16.85
C VAL A 23 11.56 11.22 -16.37
N ASN A 24 10.26 11.38 -16.63
CA ASN A 24 9.28 10.33 -16.40
C ASN A 24 8.99 9.63 -17.74
N CYS A 25 9.52 8.43 -17.91
CA CYS A 25 9.45 7.67 -19.14
C CYS A 25 8.05 7.11 -19.46
N TYR A 26 7.10 7.19 -18.51
CA TYR A 26 5.70 6.93 -18.85
C TYR A 26 5.12 8.03 -19.75
N ARG A 27 5.58 9.28 -19.59
CA ARG A 27 5.20 10.43 -20.44
C ARG A 27 6.16 10.62 -21.62
N GLU A 28 7.45 10.66 -21.34
CA GLU A 28 8.50 10.93 -22.34
C GLU A 28 9.10 9.61 -22.82
N ARG A 29 8.49 9.01 -23.85
CA ARG A 29 8.76 7.61 -24.24
C ARG A 29 9.85 7.43 -25.29
N THR A 30 10.45 8.50 -25.81
CA THR A 30 11.44 8.40 -26.90
C THR A 30 12.77 9.04 -26.51
N LEU A 31 13.84 8.61 -27.18
CA LEU A 31 15.18 9.18 -26.94
C LEU A 31 15.23 10.67 -27.28
N PHE A 32 14.48 11.09 -28.30
CA PHE A 32 14.31 12.50 -28.65
C PHE A 32 13.73 13.29 -27.48
N LEU A 33 12.64 12.81 -26.86
CA LEU A 33 11.97 13.51 -25.76
C LEU A 33 12.85 13.56 -24.50
N ILE A 34 13.59 12.47 -24.22
CA ILE A 34 14.59 12.45 -23.14
C ILE A 34 15.68 13.50 -23.40
N ALA A 35 16.27 13.51 -24.59
CA ALA A 35 17.32 14.45 -24.96
C ALA A 35 16.82 15.91 -24.97
N GLN A 36 15.63 16.15 -25.48
CA GLN A 36 14.97 17.45 -25.40
C GLN A 36 14.82 17.90 -23.95
N ARG A 37 14.40 17.00 -23.04
CA ARG A 37 14.27 17.31 -21.63
C ARG A 37 15.61 17.64 -20.96
N MET A 38 16.70 16.98 -21.37
CA MET A 38 18.05 17.34 -20.93
C MET A 38 18.45 18.73 -21.41
N MET A 39 18.19 19.06 -22.68
CA MET A 39 18.47 20.38 -23.25
C MET A 39 17.69 21.49 -22.53
N GLU A 40 16.41 21.27 -22.22
CA GLU A 40 15.60 22.23 -21.45
C GLU A 40 16.21 22.58 -20.08
N VAL A 41 16.97 21.67 -19.48
CA VAL A 41 17.64 21.88 -18.18
C VAL A 41 19.04 22.48 -18.34
N LEU A 42 19.81 22.00 -19.33
CA LEU A 42 21.21 22.36 -19.52
C LEU A 42 21.42 23.66 -20.31
N ALA A 43 20.53 23.93 -21.27
CA ALA A 43 20.59 25.08 -22.16
C ALA A 43 19.18 25.51 -22.63
N PRO A 44 18.35 26.11 -21.75
CA PRO A 44 16.97 26.50 -22.07
C PRO A 44 16.83 27.47 -23.25
N SER A 45 17.89 28.22 -23.56
CA SER A 45 17.92 29.20 -24.65
C SER A 45 18.23 28.59 -26.02
N LEU A 46 18.65 27.32 -26.09
CA LEU A 46 18.99 26.67 -27.34
C LEU A 46 17.78 25.92 -27.90
N PRO A 47 17.45 26.08 -29.20
CA PRO A 47 16.37 25.32 -29.81
C PRO A 47 16.75 23.84 -29.91
N SER A 48 15.81 22.95 -29.58
CA SER A 48 15.96 21.49 -29.69
C SER A 48 15.28 20.90 -30.93
N ARG A 49 14.68 21.74 -31.79
CA ARG A 49 13.92 21.31 -32.97
C ARG A 49 14.82 21.14 -34.19
N GLY A 50 14.46 20.18 -35.04
CA GLY A 50 15.17 19.92 -36.30
C GLY A 50 16.44 19.08 -36.16
N LEU A 51 16.79 18.67 -34.94
CA LEU A 51 17.92 17.78 -34.66
C LEU A 51 17.43 16.34 -34.46
N SER A 52 18.22 15.39 -34.94
CA SER A 52 18.06 13.97 -34.58
C SER A 52 18.36 13.75 -33.09
N PRO A 53 17.86 12.65 -32.49
CA PRO A 53 18.19 12.29 -31.11
C PRO A 53 19.70 12.21 -30.85
N GLN A 54 20.47 11.68 -31.81
CA GLN A 54 21.91 11.51 -31.71
C GLN A 54 22.64 12.86 -31.73
N GLU A 55 22.21 13.80 -32.57
CA GLU A 55 22.76 15.16 -32.59
C GLU A 55 22.47 15.90 -31.29
N LEU A 56 21.27 15.75 -30.73
CA LEU A 56 20.94 16.31 -29.42
C LEU A 56 21.82 15.74 -28.31
N LEU A 57 22.02 14.42 -28.26
CA LEU A 57 22.90 13.79 -27.27
C LEU A 57 24.35 14.28 -27.38
N LYS A 58 24.89 14.39 -28.60
CA LYS A 58 26.24 14.97 -28.81
C LYS A 58 26.32 16.40 -28.31
N MET A 59 25.32 17.23 -28.64
CA MET A 59 25.24 18.62 -28.18
C MET A 59 25.20 18.70 -26.65
N ILE A 60 24.43 17.83 -26.00
CA ILE A 60 24.38 17.72 -24.54
C ILE A 60 25.76 17.40 -23.95
N VAL A 61 26.46 16.42 -24.51
CA VAL A 61 27.81 16.05 -24.04
C VAL A 61 28.78 17.21 -24.19
N SER A 62 28.78 17.90 -25.35
CA SER A 62 29.61 19.10 -25.55
C SER A 62 29.29 20.21 -24.56
N LEU A 63 28.02 20.44 -24.24
CA LEU A 63 27.61 21.43 -23.25
C LEU A 63 28.06 21.07 -21.83
N LEU A 64 28.03 19.79 -21.46
CA LEU A 64 28.53 19.32 -20.17
C LEU A 64 30.06 19.49 -20.08
N GLU A 65 30.77 19.24 -21.18
CA GLU A 65 32.23 19.43 -21.28
C GLU A 65 32.60 20.91 -21.16
N GLU A 66 32.02 21.77 -22.00
CA GLU A 66 32.32 23.21 -22.07
C GLU A 66 32.05 23.91 -20.73
N LYS A 67 30.93 23.57 -20.09
CA LYS A 67 30.55 24.19 -18.82
C LYS A 67 31.24 23.55 -17.62
N GLN A 68 31.88 22.39 -17.78
CA GLN A 68 32.40 21.56 -16.70
C GLN A 68 31.38 21.31 -15.57
N VAL A 69 30.10 21.16 -15.92
CA VAL A 69 29.03 20.97 -14.94
C VAL A 69 28.63 19.49 -14.89
N PRO A 70 28.88 18.78 -13.77
CA PRO A 70 28.41 17.42 -13.61
C PRO A 70 26.88 17.35 -13.56
N ALA A 71 26.32 16.28 -14.13
CA ALA A 71 24.88 16.05 -14.12
C ALA A 71 24.51 14.62 -13.73
N ILE A 72 23.29 14.43 -13.21
CA ILE A 72 22.65 13.12 -13.12
C ILE A 72 21.35 13.15 -13.91
N LEU A 73 21.18 12.19 -14.82
CA LEU A 73 19.94 11.89 -15.50
C LEU A 73 19.22 10.74 -14.78
N VAL A 74 18.04 11.04 -14.25
CA VAL A 74 17.13 10.05 -13.66
C VAL A 74 16.02 9.74 -14.65
N LEU A 75 15.95 8.49 -15.09
CA LEU A 75 14.85 7.94 -15.88
C LEU A 75 13.91 7.16 -14.98
N ASP A 76 12.75 7.72 -14.73
CA ASP A 76 11.71 7.11 -13.91
C ASP A 76 10.73 6.29 -14.76
N GLU A 77 10.32 5.12 -14.27
CA GLU A 77 9.54 4.14 -15.02
C GLU A 77 10.17 3.76 -16.37
N VAL A 78 11.49 3.53 -16.39
CA VAL A 78 12.30 3.35 -17.62
C VAL A 78 11.83 2.20 -18.50
N HIS A 79 11.16 1.18 -17.94
CA HIS A 79 10.59 0.08 -18.70
C HIS A 79 9.58 0.52 -19.77
N TYR A 80 8.90 1.67 -19.60
CA TYR A 80 8.04 2.22 -20.66
C TYR A 80 8.82 2.78 -21.84
N PHE A 81 9.97 3.39 -21.58
CA PHE A 81 10.86 3.87 -22.63
C PHE A 81 11.42 2.68 -23.42
N VAL A 82 11.97 1.66 -22.74
CA VAL A 82 12.51 0.46 -23.40
C VAL A 82 11.44 -0.23 -24.25
N LYS A 83 10.21 -0.37 -23.72
CA LYS A 83 9.10 -0.97 -24.46
C LYS A 83 8.71 -0.19 -25.72
N ALA A 84 8.87 1.14 -25.72
CA ALA A 84 8.46 2.00 -26.83
C ALA A 84 9.53 2.11 -27.92
N THR A 85 10.81 2.18 -27.55
CA THR A 85 11.92 2.44 -28.49
C THR A 85 12.78 1.23 -28.80
N GLY A 86 12.57 0.12 -28.10
CA GLY A 86 13.52 -0.98 -28.08
C GLY A 86 14.77 -0.66 -27.26
N GLN A 87 15.65 -1.65 -27.13
CA GLN A 87 16.85 -1.57 -26.29
C GLN A 87 17.98 -0.76 -26.90
N GLU A 88 18.05 -0.65 -28.22
CA GLU A 88 19.08 0.14 -28.90
C GLU A 88 19.10 1.59 -28.38
N ALA A 89 17.93 2.16 -28.09
CA ALA A 89 17.85 3.51 -27.52
C ALA A 89 18.40 3.61 -26.09
N LEU A 90 18.20 2.59 -25.26
CA LEU A 90 18.78 2.52 -23.92
C LEU A 90 20.30 2.31 -24.00
N TYR A 91 20.75 1.47 -24.93
CA TYR A 91 22.16 1.23 -25.20
C TYR A 91 22.89 2.51 -25.64
N ASN A 92 22.30 3.26 -26.58
CA ASN A 92 22.82 4.56 -27.02
C ASN A 92 22.96 5.55 -25.85
N LEU A 93 22.03 5.52 -24.89
CA LEU A 93 22.10 6.37 -23.71
C LEU A 93 23.19 5.92 -22.72
N LEU A 94 23.32 4.61 -22.50
CA LEU A 94 24.33 4.05 -21.59
C LEU A 94 25.75 4.29 -22.08
N ARG A 95 25.93 4.34 -23.40
CA ARG A 95 27.21 4.56 -24.05
C ARG A 95 27.40 5.99 -24.54
N VAL A 96 26.55 6.93 -24.10
CA VAL A 96 26.61 8.33 -24.57
C VAL A 96 27.95 9.01 -24.29
N LEU A 97 28.69 8.54 -23.28
CA LEU A 97 30.02 9.02 -22.93
C LEU A 97 31.17 8.20 -23.53
N GLU A 98 30.90 7.10 -24.25
CA GLU A 98 31.98 6.31 -24.89
C GLU A 98 32.72 7.18 -25.91
N GLY A 99 34.05 7.21 -25.79
CA GLY A 99 34.92 8.04 -26.64
C GLY A 99 35.14 9.47 -26.14
N TYR A 100 34.53 9.88 -25.02
CA TYR A 100 34.82 11.14 -24.35
C TYR A 100 35.75 10.93 -23.15
N ASP A 101 36.52 11.97 -22.82
CA ASP A 101 37.41 11.97 -21.66
C ASP A 101 36.59 12.09 -20.37
N GLU A 102 36.57 11.04 -19.56
CA GLU A 102 35.86 10.98 -18.27
C GLU A 102 36.30 12.06 -17.28
N SER A 103 37.50 12.63 -17.43
CA SER A 103 37.97 13.74 -16.60
C SER A 103 37.26 15.05 -16.93
N LYS A 104 36.72 15.18 -18.16
CA LYS A 104 36.10 16.40 -18.70
C LYS A 104 34.59 16.38 -18.67
N VAL A 105 33.97 15.21 -18.90
CA VAL A 105 32.51 15.07 -18.91
C VAL A 105 32.04 14.13 -17.82
N LYS A 106 31.07 14.58 -17.01
CA LYS A 106 30.50 13.80 -15.91
C LYS A 106 28.98 13.74 -16.00
N LEU A 107 28.47 12.60 -16.46
CA LEU A 107 27.04 12.31 -16.49
C LEU A 107 26.78 10.98 -15.76
N GLY A 108 26.08 11.06 -14.63
CA GLY A 108 25.55 9.87 -13.96
C GLY A 108 24.18 9.49 -14.52
N LEU A 109 23.92 8.20 -14.64
CA LEU A 109 22.62 7.66 -15.03
C LEU A 109 21.99 6.94 -13.84
N MET A 110 20.71 7.20 -13.59
CA MET A 110 19.92 6.52 -12.57
C MET A 110 18.62 6.06 -13.20
N PHE A 111 18.32 4.77 -13.07
CA PHE A 111 17.12 4.17 -13.62
C PHE A 111 16.21 3.70 -12.51
N ILE A 112 14.93 4.05 -12.59
CA ILE A 112 13.88 3.56 -11.69
C ILE A 112 12.92 2.74 -12.55
N SER A 113 12.70 1.50 -12.14
CA SER A 113 11.86 0.55 -12.85
C SER A 113 11.06 -0.30 -11.88
N ARG A 114 9.90 -0.78 -12.33
CA ARG A 114 9.11 -1.81 -11.61
C ARG A 114 9.51 -3.23 -11.99
N SER A 115 10.27 -3.39 -13.07
CA SER A 115 10.74 -4.69 -13.55
C SER A 115 12.23 -4.63 -13.92
N LYS A 116 12.94 -5.74 -13.73
CA LYS A 116 14.33 -5.90 -14.15
C LYS A 116 14.47 -6.58 -15.51
N ASP A 117 13.36 -6.95 -16.16
CA ASP A 117 13.37 -7.77 -17.38
C ASP A 117 14.25 -7.15 -18.47
N PHE A 118 14.17 -5.82 -18.62
CA PHE A 118 14.95 -5.07 -19.61
C PHE A 118 16.48 -5.14 -19.39
N VAL A 119 16.94 -5.51 -18.20
CA VAL A 119 18.38 -5.64 -17.88
C VAL A 119 18.94 -6.94 -18.45
N TYR A 120 18.16 -8.02 -18.53
CA TYR A 120 18.63 -9.33 -18.98
C TYR A 120 18.88 -9.41 -20.48
N GLU A 121 18.22 -8.54 -21.24
CA GLU A 121 18.33 -8.46 -22.70
C GLU A 121 19.48 -7.54 -23.16
N LEU A 122 20.16 -6.85 -22.24
CA LEU A 122 21.37 -6.08 -22.53
C LEU A 122 22.57 -7.01 -22.77
N ASP A 123 23.56 -6.51 -23.52
CA ASP A 123 24.83 -7.21 -23.74
C ASP A 123 25.56 -7.50 -22.41
N ASP A 124 26.44 -8.49 -22.40
CA ASP A 124 27.09 -8.96 -21.17
C ASP A 124 27.90 -7.85 -20.46
N VAL A 125 28.47 -6.91 -21.22
CA VAL A 125 29.30 -5.83 -20.71
C VAL A 125 28.45 -4.80 -19.97
N VAL A 126 27.41 -4.28 -20.62
CA VAL A 126 26.51 -3.27 -20.05
C VAL A 126 25.69 -3.88 -18.91
N ARG A 127 25.24 -5.12 -19.08
CA ARG A 127 24.55 -5.87 -18.01
C ARG A 127 25.43 -6.04 -16.79
N SER A 128 26.70 -6.44 -16.94
CA SER A 128 27.65 -6.60 -15.82
C SER A 128 27.91 -5.29 -15.07
N SER A 129 27.93 -4.15 -15.77
CA SER A 129 28.08 -2.83 -15.14
C SER A 129 26.82 -2.41 -14.37
N LEU A 130 25.63 -2.55 -14.97
CA LEU A 130 24.35 -2.19 -14.35
C LEU A 130 24.01 -3.06 -13.15
N THR A 131 24.18 -4.38 -13.27
CA THR A 131 23.80 -5.35 -12.22
C THR A 131 24.57 -5.18 -10.91
N ARG A 132 25.78 -4.61 -10.94
CA ARG A 132 26.56 -4.31 -9.73
C ARG A 132 25.96 -3.18 -8.88
N ASN A 133 25.13 -2.32 -9.46
CA ASN A 133 24.62 -1.10 -8.82
C ASN A 133 23.09 -1.11 -8.64
N ILE A 134 22.46 -2.30 -8.63
CA ILE A 134 21.01 -2.42 -8.43
C ILE A 134 20.69 -2.27 -6.93
N VAL A 135 19.79 -1.34 -6.62
CA VAL A 135 19.17 -1.20 -5.31
C VAL A 135 17.74 -1.70 -5.41
N GLU A 136 17.45 -2.78 -4.68
CA GLU A 136 16.12 -3.40 -4.67
C GLU A 136 15.26 -2.80 -3.55
N PHE A 137 14.05 -2.42 -3.91
CA PHE A 137 13.06 -1.91 -2.96
C PHE A 137 11.99 -2.97 -2.78
N GLU A 138 12.12 -3.75 -1.71
CA GLU A 138 11.13 -4.76 -1.35
C GLU A 138 9.80 -4.12 -0.93
N PRO A 139 8.66 -4.81 -1.16
CA PRO A 139 7.38 -4.40 -0.61
C PRO A 139 7.46 -4.22 0.91
N TYR A 140 6.78 -3.19 1.43
CA TYR A 140 6.88 -2.87 2.86
C TYR A 140 6.17 -3.91 3.73
N THR A 141 6.80 -4.24 4.85
CA THR A 141 6.18 -5.00 5.93
C THR A 141 5.19 -4.13 6.71
N SER A 142 4.26 -4.76 7.42
CA SER A 142 3.30 -4.12 8.33
C SER A 142 4.01 -3.20 9.33
N GLN A 143 5.14 -3.63 9.89
CA GLN A 143 5.93 -2.81 10.81
C GLN A 143 6.54 -1.56 10.13
N GLN A 144 7.06 -1.70 8.91
CA GLN A 144 7.59 -0.55 8.16
C GLN A 144 6.48 0.42 7.75
N LEU A 145 5.33 -0.10 7.33
CA LEU A 145 4.14 0.70 7.03
C LEU A 145 3.63 1.44 8.26
N MET A 146 3.62 0.80 9.42
CA MET A 146 3.25 1.45 10.69
C MET A 146 4.14 2.66 10.95
N ALA A 147 5.46 2.53 10.79
CA ALA A 147 6.39 3.64 10.98
C ALA A 147 6.14 4.79 9.97
N ILE A 148 5.93 4.46 8.69
CA ILE A 148 5.59 5.43 7.64
C ILE A 148 4.30 6.18 7.97
N LEU A 149 3.26 5.44 8.39
CA LEU A 149 1.96 6.01 8.75
C LEU A 149 2.07 6.94 9.97
N GLN A 150 2.78 6.52 11.02
CA GLN A 150 3.00 7.33 12.21
C GLN A 150 3.70 8.66 11.89
N GLU A 151 4.75 8.62 11.05
CA GLU A 151 5.44 9.83 10.61
C GLU A 151 4.47 10.78 9.88
N ARG A 152 3.60 10.22 9.02
CA ARG A 152 2.65 11.00 8.22
C ARG A 152 1.51 11.56 9.06
N VAL A 153 1.01 10.82 10.05
CA VAL A 153 0.04 11.32 11.03
C VAL A 153 0.60 12.55 11.75
N ARG A 154 1.84 12.47 12.26
CA ARG A 154 2.49 13.60 12.94
C ARG A 154 2.62 14.86 12.08
N LEU A 155 2.78 14.71 10.76
CA LEU A 155 2.95 15.83 9.83
C LEU A 155 1.63 16.43 9.32
N ALA A 156 0.54 15.65 9.30
CA ALA A 156 -0.67 16.00 8.56
C ALA A 156 -1.96 15.99 9.40
N PHE A 157 -1.97 15.37 10.58
CA PHE A 157 -3.13 15.28 11.47
C PHE A 157 -2.88 16.07 12.76
N ARG A 158 -3.97 16.49 13.43
CA ARG A 158 -3.88 17.01 14.79
C ARG A 158 -3.42 15.91 15.73
N GLU A 159 -2.71 16.28 16.79
CA GLU A 159 -2.30 15.33 17.82
C GLU A 159 -3.52 14.60 18.41
N GLY A 160 -3.44 13.26 18.50
CA GLY A 160 -4.53 12.42 18.98
C GLY A 160 -5.68 12.17 17.99
N ALA A 161 -5.67 12.76 16.79
CA ALA A 161 -6.77 12.62 15.82
C ALA A 161 -6.81 11.25 15.11
N VAL A 162 -5.83 10.38 15.33
CA VAL A 162 -5.80 9.04 14.73
C VAL A 162 -5.45 8.03 15.81
N LEU A 163 -6.35 7.08 16.05
CA LEU A 163 -6.11 6.00 17.00
C LEU A 163 -5.00 5.08 16.50
N SER A 164 -4.13 4.59 17.40
CA SER A 164 -3.08 3.62 17.07
C SER A 164 -3.64 2.36 16.39
N GLU A 165 -4.81 1.92 16.84
CA GLU A 165 -5.57 0.78 16.36
C GLU A 165 -5.99 0.98 14.90
N ALA A 166 -6.30 2.20 14.49
CA ALA A 166 -6.64 2.49 13.09
C ALA A 166 -5.40 2.31 12.20
N LEU A 167 -4.24 2.79 12.64
CA LEU A 167 -2.97 2.60 11.92
C LEU A 167 -2.57 1.13 11.84
N GLU A 168 -2.77 0.37 12.91
CA GLU A 168 -2.50 -1.06 12.96
C GLU A 168 -3.33 -1.82 11.91
N VAL A 169 -4.63 -1.49 11.77
CA VAL A 169 -5.48 -2.09 10.73
C VAL A 169 -4.97 -1.76 9.32
N ILE A 170 -4.56 -0.51 9.05
CA ILE A 170 -4.01 -0.16 7.73
C ILE A 170 -2.72 -0.95 7.45
N ALA A 171 -1.80 -0.94 8.42
CA ALA A 171 -0.51 -1.60 8.30
C ALA A 171 -0.65 -3.11 8.08
N ASP A 172 -1.55 -3.76 8.80
CA ASP A 172 -1.81 -5.19 8.63
C ASP A 172 -2.54 -5.51 7.33
N ASN A 173 -3.47 -4.65 6.88
CA ASN A 173 -4.18 -4.87 5.62
C ASN A 173 -3.26 -4.74 4.39
N VAL A 174 -2.24 -3.89 4.47
CA VAL A 174 -1.36 -3.58 3.32
C VAL A 174 -0.01 -4.30 3.41
N GLY A 175 0.48 -4.65 4.60
CA GLY A 175 1.80 -5.24 4.80
C GLY A 175 2.00 -6.57 4.08
N VAL A 176 3.14 -6.74 3.42
CA VAL A 176 3.43 -7.95 2.63
C VAL A 176 3.53 -9.21 3.50
N ASP A 177 4.04 -9.08 4.72
CA ASP A 177 4.12 -10.13 5.75
C ASP A 177 2.75 -10.55 6.32
N ARG A 178 1.69 -9.83 5.94
CA ARG A 178 0.29 -10.08 6.33
C ARG A 178 -0.59 -10.49 5.14
N GLY A 179 0.00 -10.66 3.96
CA GLY A 179 -0.71 -11.04 2.74
C GLY A 179 -1.19 -9.84 1.89
N GLY A 180 -0.83 -8.61 2.27
CA GLY A 180 -1.01 -7.42 1.45
C GLY A 180 0.06 -7.28 0.36
N ASN A 181 0.04 -6.17 -0.37
CA ASN A 181 0.97 -5.89 -1.47
C ASN A 181 2.19 -5.05 -1.08
N GLY A 182 2.27 -4.59 0.18
CA GLY A 182 3.32 -3.73 0.71
C GLY A 182 3.38 -2.33 0.09
N ASP A 183 2.31 -1.83 -0.55
CA ASP A 183 2.30 -0.51 -1.18
C ASP A 183 2.00 0.62 -0.18
N ALA A 184 3.03 1.38 0.18
CA ALA A 184 2.88 2.54 1.07
C ALA A 184 1.91 3.61 0.54
N ARG A 185 1.74 3.73 -0.78
CA ARG A 185 0.77 4.66 -1.38
C ARG A 185 -0.66 4.25 -1.04
N LEU A 186 -0.96 2.95 -1.12
CA LEU A 186 -2.25 2.40 -0.73
C LEU A 186 -2.50 2.62 0.76
N ALA A 187 -1.49 2.35 1.62
CA ALA A 187 -1.61 2.61 3.05
C ALA A 187 -1.94 4.09 3.37
N LEU A 188 -1.27 5.03 2.71
CA LEU A 188 -1.52 6.46 2.87
C LEU A 188 -2.88 6.89 2.32
N GLU A 189 -3.31 6.29 1.22
CA GLU A 189 -4.64 6.53 0.66
C GLU A 189 -5.75 6.05 1.61
N LEU A 190 -5.60 4.87 2.22
CA LEU A 190 -6.52 4.37 3.24
C LEU A 190 -6.57 5.29 4.45
N LEU A 191 -5.42 5.76 4.94
CA LEU A 191 -5.36 6.73 6.05
C LEU A 191 -6.10 8.04 5.70
N TRP A 192 -5.85 8.58 4.51
CA TRP A 192 -6.48 9.81 4.04
C TRP A 192 -8.00 9.65 3.91
N ARG A 193 -8.47 8.55 3.31
CA ARG A 193 -9.91 8.24 3.18
C ARG A 193 -10.56 8.03 4.56
N ALA A 194 -9.92 7.31 5.47
CA ALA A 194 -10.41 7.11 6.82
C ALA A 194 -10.54 8.44 7.59
N GLY A 195 -9.58 9.35 7.42
CA GLY A 195 -9.68 10.74 7.91
C GLY A 195 -10.91 11.47 7.36
N LYS A 196 -11.16 11.36 6.05
CA LYS A 196 -12.36 11.97 5.43
C LYS A 196 -13.67 11.38 5.91
N ILE A 197 -13.72 10.09 6.20
CA ILE A 197 -14.91 9.43 6.75
C ILE A 197 -15.16 9.92 8.19
N ALA A 198 -14.11 10.06 9.00
CA ALA A 198 -14.22 10.62 10.35
C ALA A 198 -14.72 12.07 10.32
N ASP A 199 -14.13 12.92 9.47
CA ASP A 199 -14.57 14.32 9.26
C ASP A 199 -16.05 14.39 8.84
N ALA A 200 -16.45 13.59 7.85
CA ALA A 200 -17.82 13.57 7.34
C ALA A 200 -18.85 13.14 8.39
N ARG A 201 -18.41 12.36 9.39
CA ARG A 201 -19.23 11.92 10.53
C ARG A 201 -19.14 12.85 11.74
N GLY A 202 -18.40 13.95 11.64
CA GLY A 202 -18.20 14.89 12.74
C GLY A 202 -17.45 14.28 13.93
N ARG A 203 -16.57 13.30 13.68
CA ARG A 203 -15.75 12.68 14.73
C ARG A 203 -14.37 13.32 14.78
N ASP A 204 -13.89 13.57 15.99
CA ASP A 204 -12.56 14.17 16.22
C ASP A 204 -11.39 13.20 15.99
N TYR A 205 -11.67 11.89 15.90
CA TYR A 205 -10.66 10.85 15.78
C TYR A 205 -11.03 9.77 14.76
N VAL A 206 -10.01 9.29 14.05
CA VAL A 206 -10.10 8.17 13.11
C VAL A 206 -10.07 6.84 13.85
N THR A 207 -11.05 5.98 13.56
CA THR A 207 -11.23 4.66 14.18
C THR A 207 -10.91 3.50 13.23
N PRO A 208 -10.70 2.28 13.74
CA PRO A 208 -10.58 1.08 12.90
C PRO A 208 -11.74 0.89 11.91
N ASP A 209 -12.97 1.27 12.27
CA ASP A 209 -14.12 1.14 11.38
C ASP A 209 -14.08 2.14 10.21
N ASP A 210 -13.51 3.34 10.39
CA ASP A 210 -13.27 4.28 9.28
C ASP A 210 -12.30 3.67 8.26
N VAL A 211 -11.29 2.97 8.75
CA VAL A 211 -10.30 2.28 7.90
C VAL A 211 -10.96 1.13 7.15
N ARG A 212 -11.74 0.28 7.83
CA ARG A 212 -12.45 -0.83 7.18
C ARG A 212 -13.40 -0.31 6.10
N GLU A 213 -14.12 0.77 6.39
CA GLU A 213 -14.98 1.42 5.40
C GLU A 213 -14.18 1.98 4.22
N ALA A 214 -13.05 2.65 4.47
CA ALA A 214 -12.14 3.09 3.44
C ALA A 214 -11.65 1.92 2.55
N SER A 215 -11.30 0.78 3.16
CA SER A 215 -10.88 -0.43 2.46
C SER A 215 -12.00 -1.07 1.62
N SER A 216 -13.25 -0.97 2.06
CA SER A 216 -14.40 -1.51 1.32
C SER A 216 -14.58 -0.85 -0.06
N PHE A 217 -14.17 0.42 -0.22
CA PHE A 217 -14.20 1.11 -1.51
C PHE A 217 -13.10 0.66 -2.48
N THR A 218 -11.99 0.10 -1.97
CA THR A 218 -10.87 -0.36 -2.82
C THR A 218 -10.98 -1.84 -3.14
N HIS A 219 -11.40 -2.66 -2.17
CA HIS A 219 -11.55 -4.11 -2.35
C HIS A 219 -12.58 -4.67 -1.37
N PRO A 220 -13.86 -4.83 -1.76
CA PRO A 220 -14.86 -5.44 -0.90
C PRO A 220 -14.56 -6.95 -0.77
N ALA A 221 -14.05 -7.38 0.40
CA ALA A 221 -13.66 -8.78 0.60
C ALA A 221 -14.83 -9.68 1.02
N ILE A 222 -15.90 -9.11 1.57
CA ILE A 222 -17.07 -9.85 2.07
C ILE A 222 -18.32 -9.23 1.48
N ARG A 223 -19.09 -10.00 0.69
CA ARG A 223 -20.41 -9.57 0.24
C ARG A 223 -21.48 -9.99 1.24
N ILE A 224 -22.58 -9.26 1.29
CA ILE A 224 -23.71 -9.57 2.19
C ILE A 224 -24.31 -10.93 1.80
N GLU A 225 -24.29 -11.29 0.52
CA GLU A 225 -24.73 -12.60 0.02
C GLU A 225 -23.93 -13.76 0.63
N ASP A 226 -22.63 -13.58 0.83
CA ASP A 226 -21.74 -14.61 1.40
C ASP A 226 -22.12 -14.91 2.86
N LEU A 227 -22.62 -13.91 3.59
CA LEU A 227 -23.07 -14.06 4.98
C LEU A 227 -24.30 -14.96 5.11
N LYS A 228 -25.15 -15.04 4.08
CA LYS A 228 -26.38 -15.88 4.12
C LYS A 228 -26.05 -17.36 4.22
N GLY A 229 -24.97 -17.80 3.55
CA GLY A 229 -24.53 -19.19 3.52
C GLY A 229 -23.91 -19.71 4.82
N LEU A 230 -23.66 -18.84 5.80
CA LEU A 230 -23.07 -19.22 7.08
C LEU A 230 -24.06 -19.97 7.98
N LEU A 231 -23.55 -20.89 8.79
CA LEU A 231 -24.36 -21.54 9.82
C LEU A 231 -24.74 -20.55 10.93
N ILE A 232 -25.85 -20.81 11.64
CA ILE A 232 -26.31 -19.96 12.75
C ILE A 232 -25.20 -19.76 13.79
N ASP A 233 -24.51 -20.84 14.17
CA ASP A 233 -23.40 -20.77 15.14
C ASP A 233 -22.24 -19.88 14.63
N GLU A 234 -21.94 -19.92 13.32
CA GLU A 234 -20.90 -19.09 12.69
C GLU A 234 -21.31 -17.62 12.62
N LYS A 235 -22.59 -17.34 12.32
CA LYS A 235 -23.17 -16.00 12.36
C LYS A 235 -23.08 -15.40 13.77
N ILE A 236 -23.38 -16.17 14.81
CA ILE A 236 -23.27 -15.69 16.21
C ILE A 236 -21.81 -15.37 16.58
N ILE A 237 -20.84 -16.15 16.09
CA ILE A 237 -19.41 -15.83 16.27
C ILE A 237 -19.07 -14.50 15.60
N LEU A 238 -19.46 -14.31 14.34
CA LEU A 238 -19.23 -13.05 13.62
C LEU A 238 -19.91 -11.87 14.31
N LEU A 239 -21.14 -12.05 14.83
CA LEU A 239 -21.84 -11.04 15.60
C LEU A 239 -21.05 -10.64 16.86
N SER A 240 -20.54 -11.64 17.59
CA SER A 240 -19.75 -11.44 18.80
C SER A 240 -18.47 -10.66 18.51
N ILE A 241 -17.79 -10.98 17.41
CA ILE A 241 -16.58 -10.28 16.95
C ILE A 241 -16.94 -8.84 16.55
N ALA A 242 -17.98 -8.66 15.73
CA ALA A 242 -18.41 -7.35 15.24
C ALA A 242 -18.76 -6.39 16.38
N LYS A 243 -19.53 -6.85 17.37
CA LYS A 243 -19.91 -6.05 18.55
C LYS A 243 -18.71 -5.60 19.37
N GLU A 244 -17.69 -6.43 19.52
CA GLU A 244 -16.48 -6.06 20.27
C GLU A 244 -15.60 -5.10 19.46
N LEU A 245 -15.38 -5.35 18.16
CA LEU A 245 -14.55 -4.49 17.32
C LEU A 245 -15.16 -3.10 17.07
N LYS A 246 -16.49 -3.01 17.06
CA LYS A 246 -17.23 -1.73 16.96
C LYS A 246 -16.92 -0.77 18.11
N LYS A 247 -16.41 -1.26 19.24
CA LYS A 247 -15.98 -0.42 20.38
C LYS A 247 -14.69 0.36 20.11
N GLY A 248 -14.10 0.22 18.92
CA GLY A 248 -12.91 0.96 18.50
C GLY A 248 -11.60 0.18 18.64
N VAL A 249 -11.65 -1.10 19.01
CA VAL A 249 -10.46 -1.95 19.06
C VAL A 249 -10.17 -2.58 17.68
N ALA A 250 -8.88 -2.70 17.34
CA ALA A 250 -8.46 -3.32 16.08
C ALA A 250 -8.71 -4.84 16.07
N TYR A 251 -8.41 -5.51 17.19
CA TYR A 251 -8.47 -6.97 17.33
C TYR A 251 -9.08 -7.42 18.66
N LEU A 252 -9.77 -8.56 18.62
CA LEU A 252 -10.30 -9.28 19.77
C LEU A 252 -9.41 -10.48 20.11
N ARG A 253 -9.12 -10.71 21.39
CA ARG A 253 -8.40 -11.92 21.83
C ARG A 253 -9.32 -13.14 21.80
N MET A 254 -8.81 -14.28 21.35
CA MET A 254 -9.56 -15.56 21.33
C MET A 254 -10.12 -15.93 22.71
N GLY A 255 -9.33 -15.72 23.78
CA GLY A 255 -9.78 -16.00 25.15
C GLY A 255 -10.96 -15.12 25.60
N SER A 256 -11.08 -13.91 25.06
CA SER A 256 -12.21 -13.02 25.33
C SER A 256 -13.43 -13.37 24.48
N LEU A 257 -13.23 -13.90 23.26
CA LEU A 257 -14.31 -14.28 22.36
C LEU A 257 -15.24 -15.34 22.96
N GLU A 258 -14.72 -16.34 23.69
CA GLU A 258 -15.54 -17.43 24.22
C GLU A 258 -16.66 -16.94 25.16
N GLY A 259 -16.34 -16.02 26.07
CA GLY A 259 -17.34 -15.44 26.96
C GLY A 259 -18.38 -14.60 26.22
N LYS A 260 -17.95 -13.86 25.19
CA LYS A 260 -18.84 -13.04 24.35
C LYS A 260 -19.77 -13.89 23.51
N TYR A 261 -19.23 -14.91 22.85
CA TYR A 261 -19.99 -15.89 22.09
C TYR A 261 -21.05 -16.59 22.97
N ARG A 262 -20.69 -16.99 24.19
CA ARG A 262 -21.65 -17.61 25.11
C ARG A 262 -22.80 -16.67 25.48
N GLY A 263 -22.49 -15.42 25.81
CA GLY A 263 -23.52 -14.41 26.12
C GLY A 263 -24.44 -14.12 24.93
N GLU A 264 -23.90 -14.06 23.71
CA GLU A 264 -24.73 -13.91 22.50
C GLU A 264 -25.57 -15.17 22.24
N CYS A 265 -25.04 -16.38 22.42
CA CYS A 265 -25.84 -17.59 22.33
C CYS A 265 -27.04 -17.56 23.29
N GLU A 266 -26.83 -17.16 24.55
CA GLU A 266 -27.91 -17.04 25.54
C GLU A 266 -28.98 -16.02 25.11
N LEU A 267 -28.55 -14.84 24.64
CA LEU A 267 -29.45 -13.80 24.15
C LEU A 267 -30.33 -14.26 22.98
N TRP A 268 -29.76 -15.06 22.08
CA TRP A 268 -30.44 -15.60 20.89
C TRP A 268 -31.10 -16.98 21.14
N GLY A 269 -31.16 -17.47 22.38
CA GLY A 269 -31.83 -18.73 22.73
C GLY A 269 -31.11 -20.00 22.23
N LEU A 270 -29.80 -19.91 21.98
CA LEU A 270 -28.96 -20.99 21.46
C LEU A 270 -28.08 -21.61 22.54
N LYS A 271 -27.75 -22.88 22.37
CA LYS A 271 -26.79 -23.58 23.24
C LYS A 271 -25.37 -23.38 22.73
N ALA A 272 -24.55 -22.67 23.50
CA ALA A 272 -23.15 -22.43 23.18
C ALA A 272 -22.35 -23.72 23.00
N LYS A 273 -21.51 -23.78 21.95
CA LYS A 273 -20.57 -24.88 21.74
C LYS A 273 -19.40 -24.83 22.72
N LYS A 274 -18.75 -25.99 22.90
CA LYS A 274 -17.54 -26.10 23.73
C LYS A 274 -16.34 -25.45 23.05
N HIS A 275 -15.32 -25.10 23.85
CA HIS A 275 -14.08 -24.45 23.40
C HIS A 275 -13.48 -25.02 22.11
N THR A 276 -13.26 -26.33 22.02
CA THR A 276 -12.65 -26.97 20.84
C THR A 276 -13.50 -26.82 19.58
N GLN A 277 -14.83 -26.82 19.71
CA GLN A 277 -15.74 -26.62 18.59
C GLN A 277 -15.75 -25.15 18.15
N LEU A 278 -15.76 -24.22 19.11
CA LEU A 278 -15.63 -22.79 18.84
C LEU A 278 -14.35 -22.49 18.05
N TRP A 279 -13.22 -23.06 18.48
CA TRP A 279 -11.95 -22.88 17.80
C TRP A 279 -11.96 -23.39 16.35
N LYS A 280 -12.60 -24.54 16.08
CA LYS A 280 -12.78 -25.06 14.72
C LYS A 280 -13.61 -24.13 13.84
N MET A 281 -14.69 -23.57 14.37
CA MET A 281 -15.54 -22.62 13.64
C MET A 281 -14.81 -21.32 13.33
N VAL A 282 -14.04 -20.79 14.29
CA VAL A 282 -13.17 -19.62 14.06
C VAL A 282 -12.17 -19.90 12.95
N LYS A 283 -11.53 -21.08 12.94
CA LYS A 283 -10.61 -21.47 11.86
C LYS A 283 -11.29 -21.65 10.51
N ASN A 284 -12.55 -22.08 10.47
CA ASN A 284 -13.31 -22.14 9.22
C ASN A 284 -13.65 -20.73 8.71
N LEU A 285 -14.12 -19.84 9.58
CA LEU A 285 -14.39 -18.43 9.23
C LEU A 285 -13.14 -17.72 8.72
N GLU A 286 -11.97 -18.01 9.29
CA GLU A 286 -10.68 -17.51 8.81
C GLU A 286 -10.36 -18.01 7.39
N LYS A 287 -10.51 -19.33 7.16
CA LYS A 287 -10.28 -19.93 5.83
C LYS A 287 -11.21 -19.38 4.76
N MET A 288 -12.44 -19.06 5.13
CA MET A 288 -13.43 -18.46 4.23
C MET A 288 -13.19 -16.96 4.00
N GLY A 289 -12.26 -16.33 4.74
CA GLY A 289 -11.94 -14.91 4.59
C GLY A 289 -12.90 -13.96 5.32
N PHE A 290 -13.80 -14.46 6.18
CA PHE A 290 -14.70 -13.60 6.96
C PHE A 290 -13.99 -12.89 8.12
N ILE A 291 -12.91 -13.49 8.62
CA ILE A 291 -12.09 -12.94 9.69
C ILE A 291 -10.61 -13.09 9.34
N ALA A 292 -9.78 -12.23 9.92
CA ALA A 292 -8.33 -12.36 9.89
C ALA A 292 -7.82 -12.73 11.28
N THR A 293 -6.80 -13.59 11.37
CA THR A 293 -6.14 -13.87 12.65
C THR A 293 -4.64 -13.59 12.62
N LYS A 294 -4.10 -13.14 13.76
CA LYS A 294 -2.66 -13.03 13.95
C LYS A 294 -2.26 -13.51 15.34
N THR A 295 -1.07 -14.09 15.45
CA THR A 295 -0.52 -14.52 16.73
C THR A 295 0.20 -13.36 17.41
N ALA A 296 -0.10 -13.13 18.68
CA ALA A 296 0.61 -12.20 19.55
C ALA A 296 1.27 -12.97 20.70
N THR A 297 2.53 -12.62 21.01
CA THR A 297 3.25 -13.15 22.16
C THR A 297 3.02 -12.21 23.34
N LEU A 298 2.52 -12.72 24.46
CA LEU A 298 2.35 -12.01 25.72
C LEU A 298 3.27 -12.64 26.77
N GLU A 299 3.49 -11.93 27.88
CA GLU A 299 4.28 -12.42 29.03
C GLU A 299 3.78 -13.77 29.58
N ARG A 300 2.48 -14.09 29.37
CA ARG A 300 1.84 -15.36 29.78
C ARG A 300 1.50 -16.29 28.59
N GLY A 301 2.31 -16.28 27.53
CA GLY A 301 2.20 -17.20 26.41
C GLY A 301 1.68 -16.59 25.11
N ARG A 302 1.45 -17.43 24.10
CA ARG A 302 0.93 -17.01 22.78
C ARG A 302 -0.59 -16.94 22.78
N THR A 303 -1.15 -15.87 22.22
CA THR A 303 -2.60 -15.72 22.03
C THR A 303 -2.92 -15.40 20.57
N THR A 304 -4.12 -15.77 20.13
CA THR A 304 -4.63 -15.43 18.81
C THR A 304 -5.50 -14.18 18.90
N LEU A 305 -5.14 -13.17 18.11
CA LEU A 305 -5.91 -11.96 17.86
C LEU A 305 -6.78 -12.17 16.62
N ILE A 306 -8.02 -11.71 16.67
CA ILE A 306 -9.04 -11.88 15.64
C ILE A 306 -9.54 -10.51 15.22
N GLY A 307 -9.52 -10.23 13.93
CA GLY A 307 -9.97 -8.97 13.33
C GLY A 307 -10.88 -9.18 12.13
N LEU A 308 -11.41 -8.09 11.60
CA LEU A 308 -12.17 -8.07 10.34
C LEU A 308 -11.30 -7.49 9.23
N PRO A 309 -11.27 -8.13 8.04
CA PRO A 309 -10.39 -7.69 6.95
C PRO A 309 -10.83 -6.35 6.36
N THR A 310 -12.04 -6.25 5.82
CA THR A 310 -12.48 -5.04 5.10
C THR A 310 -13.93 -4.63 5.36
N ILE A 311 -14.76 -5.45 6.02
CA ILE A 311 -16.13 -5.05 6.36
C ILE A 311 -16.14 -4.22 7.67
N PRO A 312 -16.78 -3.03 7.70
CA PRO A 312 -16.94 -2.28 8.94
C PRO A 312 -17.71 -3.09 9.99
N ALA A 313 -17.26 -3.03 11.26
CA ALA A 313 -17.86 -3.83 12.32
C ALA A 313 -19.33 -3.46 12.56
N TYR A 314 -19.68 -2.16 12.49
CA TYR A 314 -21.07 -1.72 12.61
C TYR A 314 -21.99 -2.29 11.52
N LEU A 315 -21.47 -2.44 10.28
CA LEU A 315 -22.25 -2.96 9.16
C LEU A 315 -22.44 -4.47 9.30
N LEU A 316 -21.36 -5.19 9.63
CA LEU A 316 -21.43 -6.63 9.86
C LEU A 316 -22.39 -6.99 11.00
N GLU A 317 -22.35 -6.25 12.11
CA GLU A 317 -23.28 -6.43 13.23
C GLU A 317 -24.74 -6.28 12.77
N LYS A 318 -25.04 -5.23 12.01
CA LYS A 318 -26.38 -4.92 11.52
C LYS A 318 -26.90 -6.02 10.60
N GLU A 319 -26.11 -6.42 9.60
CA GLU A 319 -26.54 -7.42 8.61
C GLU A 319 -26.68 -8.82 9.23
N ILE A 320 -25.73 -9.23 10.09
CA ILE A 320 -25.82 -10.53 10.79
C ILE A 320 -27.02 -10.57 11.75
N SER A 321 -27.26 -9.48 12.50
CA SER A 321 -28.42 -9.41 13.41
C SER A 321 -29.74 -9.54 12.65
N LYS A 322 -29.83 -8.94 11.45
CA LYS A 322 -30.99 -9.08 10.58
C LYS A 322 -31.18 -10.53 10.11
N LEU A 323 -30.11 -11.17 9.61
CA LEU A 323 -30.17 -12.56 9.14
C LEU A 323 -30.55 -13.53 10.26
N LEU A 324 -30.00 -13.34 11.47
CA LEU A 324 -30.35 -14.15 12.64
C LEU A 324 -31.81 -13.96 13.05
N ALA A 325 -32.33 -12.74 12.99
CA ALA A 325 -33.75 -12.48 13.26
C ALA A 325 -34.68 -13.15 12.24
N GLU A 326 -34.29 -13.20 10.96
CA GLU A 326 -35.05 -13.89 9.91
C GLU A 326 -35.02 -15.42 10.12
N GLU A 327 -33.86 -16.00 10.45
CA GLU A 327 -33.69 -17.46 10.58
C GLU A 327 -34.21 -18.04 11.91
N ILE A 328 -34.07 -17.30 13.01
CA ILE A 328 -34.46 -17.72 14.36
C ILE A 328 -35.85 -17.17 14.70
N GLY A 329 -36.11 -15.89 14.41
CA GLY A 329 -37.41 -15.25 14.63
C GLY A 329 -38.52 -15.77 13.73
N GLY A 330 -38.18 -16.36 12.57
CA GLY A 330 -39.11 -17.13 11.75
C GLY A 330 -39.57 -18.46 12.37
N LYS A 331 -38.92 -18.94 13.45
CA LYS A 331 -39.28 -20.21 14.13
C LYS A 331 -40.08 -20.02 15.44
N ASP A 332 -40.25 -18.79 15.93
CA ASP A 332 -40.75 -18.56 17.30
C ASP A 332 -42.16 -17.93 17.42
N ILE A 333 -42.90 -17.79 16.31
CA ILE A 333 -44.31 -17.33 16.34
C ILE A 333 -45.31 -18.50 16.43
N GLU A 334 -44.98 -19.71 15.99
CA GLU A 334 -45.92 -20.86 16.06
C GLU A 334 -45.98 -21.57 17.42
N ARG A 335 -45.04 -21.31 18.34
CA ARG A 335 -45.01 -21.95 19.67
C ARG A 335 -45.47 -21.08 20.84
N ARG A 336 -45.86 -19.83 20.58
CA ARG A 336 -46.44 -18.94 21.58
C ARG A 336 -47.91 -18.63 21.25
N LYS A 337 -48.74 -19.68 21.14
CA LYS A 337 -50.16 -19.54 21.52
C LYS A 337 -50.24 -19.74 23.03
N PRO A 338 -50.58 -18.71 23.83
CA PRO A 338 -51.01 -18.95 25.19
C PRO A 338 -52.36 -19.66 25.13
N THR A 339 -52.41 -20.90 25.59
CA THR A 339 -53.69 -21.53 25.92
C THR A 339 -54.33 -20.68 27.01
N ARG A 340 -55.44 -20.06 26.66
CA ARG A 340 -56.28 -19.24 27.54
C ARG A 340 -56.89 -20.10 28.64
N LEU A 341 -56.94 -19.49 29.82
CA LEU A 341 -57.72 -19.81 31.05
C LEU A 341 -57.31 -21.05 31.84
#